data_AF-A0AAW9LBY5-F1
#
_entry.id   AF-A0AAW9LBY5-F1
#
_cell.length_a   1.000
_cell.length_b   1.000
_cell.length_c   1.000
_cell.angle_alpha   90.00
_cell.angle_beta   90.00
_cell.angle_gamma   90.00
#
_symmetry.space_group_name_H-M   'P 1'
#
loop_
_entity.id
_entity.type
_entity.pdbx_description
1 polymer ?
#
loop_
_entity_poly.entity_id
_entity_poly.type
_entity_poly.pdbx_seq_one_letter_code
_entity_poly.pdbx_strand_id
1 'polypeptide(L)' 'MSGQDTTVQMADAKSAVDADAETGTDSAVDSDADNDDDHLADIEDGAGCTEIWEHLSDRREE' A
#
# COMPACT_ATOMS: atom_id res chain seq x y z
N MET A 1 -33.40 20.79 26.25
CA MET A 1 -33.76 19.35 26.23
C MET A 1 -35.12 19.19 25.56
N SER A 2 -35.16 18.69 24.33
CA SER A 2 -36.36 18.10 23.74
C SER A 2 -35.91 16.85 23.01
N GLY A 3 -36.23 15.70 23.60
CA GLY A 3 -35.98 14.39 23.03
C GLY A 3 -36.98 14.11 21.91
N GLN A 4 -36.47 13.63 20.80
CA GLN A 4 -37.25 12.81 19.88
C GLN A 4 -36.68 11.41 19.96
N ASP A 5 -37.44 10.58 20.66
CA ASP A 5 -37.34 9.13 20.62
C ASP A 5 -37.87 8.68 19.27
N THR A 6 -37.01 8.14 18.42
CA THR A 6 -37.45 7.20 17.39
C THR A 6 -36.34 6.19 17.20
N THR A 7 -36.34 5.20 18.09
CA THR A 7 -35.71 3.91 17.82
C THR A 7 -36.38 3.26 16.60
N VAL A 8 -35.79 3.45 15.41
CA VAL A 8 -36.05 2.58 14.26
C VAL A 8 -34.93 1.56 14.20
N GLN A 9 -35.06 0.53 15.02
CA GLN A 9 -34.27 -0.68 14.91
C GLN A 9 -34.90 -1.53 13.80
N MET A 10 -34.43 -1.36 12.57
CA MET A 10 -34.75 -2.26 11.47
C MET A 10 -33.61 -3.29 11.37
N ALA A 11 -33.93 -4.48 11.88
CA ALA A 11 -33.09 -5.65 11.89
C ALA A 11 -32.76 -6.15 10.47
N ASP A 12 -31.64 -6.89 10.40
CA ASP A 12 -31.37 -7.97 9.47
C ASP A 12 -31.82 -7.81 8.02
N ALA A 13 -30.96 -7.18 7.22
CA ALA A 13 -30.67 -7.69 5.90
C ALA A 13 -29.21 -8.16 5.89
N LYS A 14 -29.03 -9.46 6.08
CA LYS A 14 -27.84 -10.23 5.75
C LYS A 14 -27.55 -10.01 4.26
N SER A 15 -26.89 -8.90 3.94
CA SER A 15 -26.31 -8.70 2.62
C SER A 15 -25.15 -9.67 2.54
N ALA A 16 -25.43 -10.84 1.96
CA ALA A 16 -24.39 -11.69 1.41
C ALA A 16 -23.65 -10.83 0.38
N VAL A 17 -22.57 -10.19 0.82
CA VAL A 17 -21.51 -9.81 -0.10
C VAL A 17 -20.85 -11.13 -0.48
N ASP A 18 -21.41 -11.72 -1.53
CA ASP A 18 -20.80 -12.81 -2.25
C ASP A 18 -19.36 -12.40 -2.61
N ALA A 19 -18.47 -13.35 -2.39
CA ALA A 19 -17.03 -13.20 -2.53
C ALA A 19 -16.68 -12.85 -3.98
N ASP A 20 -16.27 -11.60 -4.18
CA ASP A 20 -15.42 -11.24 -5.31
C ASP A 20 -14.08 -10.78 -4.73
N ALA A 21 -13.37 -11.77 -4.19
CA ALA A 21 -11.95 -11.63 -3.98
C ALA A 21 -11.32 -11.67 -5.37
N GLU A 22 -11.27 -10.51 -6.03
CA GLU A 22 -10.36 -10.27 -7.15
C GLU A 22 -8.95 -10.39 -6.59
N THR A 23 -8.50 -11.64 -6.47
CA THR A 23 -7.09 -11.95 -6.38
C THR A 23 -6.52 -11.59 -7.74
N GLY A 24 -6.17 -10.31 -7.88
CA GLY A 24 -5.29 -9.83 -8.93
C GLY A 24 -3.94 -10.50 -8.75
N THR A 25 -3.87 -11.77 -9.15
CA THR A 25 -2.64 -12.52 -9.30
C THR A 25 -2.06 -12.12 -10.65
N ASP A 26 -1.52 -10.91 -10.69
CA ASP A 26 -0.56 -10.51 -11.74
C ASP A 26 0.47 -9.57 -11.14
N SER A 27 1.16 -10.08 -10.13
CA SER A 27 2.60 -9.97 -10.22
C SER A 27 3.06 -11.41 -10.20
N ALA A 28 3.31 -11.94 -11.39
CA ALA A 28 4.47 -12.80 -11.52
C ALA A 28 5.58 -12.03 -10.81
N VAL A 29 5.89 -12.42 -9.57
CA VAL A 29 7.16 -12.09 -8.95
C VAL A 29 8.16 -12.77 -9.86
N ASP A 30 8.52 -12.04 -10.92
CA ASP A 30 9.73 -12.29 -11.65
C ASP A 30 10.76 -12.43 -10.56
N SER A 31 11.24 -13.66 -10.36
CA SER A 31 11.99 -14.03 -9.17
C SER A 31 13.42 -13.49 -9.24
N ASP A 32 13.59 -12.33 -9.86
CA ASP A 32 14.71 -11.40 -9.75
C ASP A 32 14.65 -10.63 -8.41
N ALA A 33 14.27 -11.33 -7.34
CA ALA A 33 14.43 -10.88 -5.97
C ALA A 33 15.91 -10.66 -5.57
N ASP A 34 16.83 -10.81 -6.53
CA ASP A 34 18.28 -10.63 -6.41
C ASP A 34 18.71 -9.20 -6.81
N ASN A 35 17.80 -8.34 -7.28
CA ASN A 35 18.21 -7.05 -7.87
C ASN A 35 17.30 -5.85 -7.55
N ASP A 36 16.23 -6.04 -6.78
CA ASP A 36 15.37 -4.92 -6.39
C ASP A 36 16.11 -3.89 -5.53
N ASP A 37 17.18 -4.23 -4.83
CA ASP A 37 17.99 -3.26 -4.06
C ASP A 37 19.29 -2.84 -4.77
N ASP A 38 19.58 -3.34 -5.97
CA ASP A 38 20.85 -3.03 -6.68
C ASP A 38 20.96 -1.53 -6.99
N HIS A 39 19.82 -0.85 -7.16
CA HIS A 39 19.77 0.60 -7.33
C HIS A 39 20.12 1.38 -6.05
N LEU A 40 20.06 0.73 -4.89
CA LEU A 40 20.45 1.23 -3.57
C LEU A 40 21.84 0.75 -3.14
N ALA A 41 22.52 -0.11 -3.91
CA ALA A 41 23.83 -0.67 -3.55
C ALA A 41 24.95 0.37 -3.40
N ASP A 42 24.78 1.57 -3.99
CA ASP A 42 25.71 2.71 -3.83
C ASP A 42 25.42 3.55 -2.57
N ILE A 43 24.31 3.29 -1.88
CA ILE A 43 23.87 4.02 -0.69
C ILE A 43 24.39 3.34 0.58
N GLU A 44 24.94 4.12 1.51
CA GLU A 44 25.42 3.61 2.80
C GLU A 44 24.27 3.06 3.67
N ASP A 45 24.51 1.91 4.31
CA ASP A 45 23.62 1.31 5.30
C ASP A 45 23.35 2.31 6.46
N GLY A 46 22.09 2.76 6.56
CA GLY A 46 21.67 3.75 7.56
C GLY A 46 21.52 5.18 7.03
N ALA A 47 21.67 5.41 5.72
CA ALA A 47 21.30 6.67 5.10
C ALA A 47 19.84 7.05 5.42
N GLY A 48 19.62 8.31 5.79
CA GLY A 48 18.29 8.83 6.07
C GLY A 48 17.46 9.05 4.80
N CYS A 49 16.15 9.24 4.98
CA CYS A 49 15.22 9.43 3.87
C CYS A 49 15.60 10.60 2.94
N THR A 50 16.19 11.67 3.48
CA THR A 50 16.65 12.81 2.70
C THR A 50 17.87 12.45 1.85
N GLU A 51 18.86 11.80 2.43
CA GLU A 51 20.12 11.44 1.77
C GLU A 51 19.88 10.47 0.61
N ILE A 52 18.95 9.51 0.78
CA ILE A 52 18.52 8.60 -0.30
C ILE A 52 17.90 9.36 -1.47
N TRP A 53 17.08 10.38 -1.18
CA TRP A 53 16.36 11.13 -2.21
C TRP A 53 17.27 12.05 -3.01
N GLU A 54 18.27 12.67 -2.36
CA GLU A 54 19.31 13.45 -3.02
C GLU A 54 20.10 12.57 -3.99
N HIS A 55 20.56 11.40 -3.53
CA HIS A 55 21.31 10.45 -4.34
C HIS A 55 20.54 9.94 -5.57
N LEU A 56 19.24 9.65 -5.41
CA LEU A 56 18.36 9.25 -6.52
C LEU A 56 18.02 10.40 -7.48
N SER A 57 18.04 11.64 -7.00
CA SER A 57 17.72 12.81 -7.81
C SER A 57 18.86 13.15 -8.75
N ASP A 58 20.10 13.19 -8.24
CA ASP A 58 21.29 13.45 -9.07
C ASP A 58 21.39 12.45 -10.23
N ARG A 59 21.25 11.14 -9.94
CA ARG A 59 21.27 10.07 -10.98
C ARG A 59 20.20 10.21 -12.05
N ARG A 60 19.08 10.88 -11.73
CA ARG A 60 17.95 11.06 -12.66
C ARG A 60 18.13 12.29 -13.55
N GLU A 61 18.91 13.26 -13.11
CA GLU A 61 19.18 14.52 -13.83
C GLU A 61 20.38 14.43 -14.78
N GLU A 62 21.19 13.36 -14.66
CA GLU A 62 22.29 13.01 -15.57
C GLU A 62 21.86 12.44 -16.93
#